data_AF-A0A945JXA8-F1
#
_entry.id   AF-A0A945JXA8-F1
#
_cell.length_a   1.000
_cell.length_b   1.000
_cell.length_c   1.000
_cell.angle_alpha   90.00
_cell.angle_beta   90.00
_cell.angle_gamma   90.00
#
_symmetry.space_group_name_H-M   'P 1'
#
loop_
_entity.id
_entity.type
_entity.pdbx_description
1 polymer ?
#
loop_
_entity_poly.entity_id
_entity_poly.type
_entity_poly.pdbx_seq_one_letter_code
_entity_poly.pdbx_strand_id
1 'polypeptide(L)'
;MNLPAPIALAAESVFNACPVEQALSRLVPDQGATPELHRLVETAIQQPEIASRPPLIAALWLLVDELDKSHVISQGIDDSTGSYWHGIMHRREGDFSNAHHWFRKVGSHPAMQQIEGYDAHQFIDDVEAAGADTEALVALQRREWQILFAWCSQQAVG
;
A
#
# COMPACT_ATOMS: atom_id res chain seq x y z
N MET A 1 -3.52 -13.87 1.05
CA MET A 1 -2.37 -13.52 0.18
C MET A 1 -1.33 -14.64 0.24
N ASN A 2 -0.51 -14.86 -0.80
CA ASN A 2 0.59 -15.83 -0.77
C ASN A 2 1.92 -15.10 -0.45
N LEU A 3 2.38 -15.22 0.79
CA LEU A 3 3.59 -14.55 1.29
C LEU A 3 4.65 -15.59 1.67
N PRO A 4 5.96 -15.29 1.51
CA PRO A 4 7.00 -16.10 2.12
C PRO A 4 6.80 -16.19 3.64
N ALA A 5 6.95 -17.39 4.20
CA ALA A 5 6.68 -17.64 5.63
C ALA A 5 7.42 -16.68 6.60
N PRO A 6 8.70 -16.32 6.38
CA PRO A 6 9.38 -15.36 7.27
C PRO A 6 8.73 -13.97 7.28
N ILE A 7 8.27 -13.49 6.11
CA ILE A 7 7.57 -12.19 6.01
C ILE A 7 6.20 -12.26 6.67
N ALA A 8 5.47 -13.37 6.46
CA ALA A 8 4.17 -13.57 7.07
C ALA A 8 4.26 -13.57 8.60
N LEU A 9 5.26 -14.25 9.18
CA LEU A 9 5.52 -14.28 10.62
C LEU A 9 5.94 -12.91 11.14
N ALA A 10 6.83 -12.21 10.45
CA ALA A 10 7.30 -10.89 10.86
C ALA A 10 6.18 -9.83 10.92
N ALA A 11 5.16 -9.94 10.06
CA ALA A 11 4.00 -9.04 10.02
C ALA A 11 2.75 -9.62 10.70
N GLU A 12 2.83 -10.80 11.33
CA GLU A 12 1.66 -11.54 11.84
C GLU A 12 0.83 -10.72 12.83
N SER A 13 1.48 -10.02 13.77
CA SER A 13 0.79 -9.23 14.78
C SER A 13 -0.01 -8.07 14.16
N VAL A 14 0.53 -7.44 13.10
CA VAL A 14 -0.17 -6.40 12.35
C VAL A 14 -1.37 -6.99 11.62
N PHE A 15 -1.20 -8.11 10.91
CA PHE A 15 -2.32 -8.74 10.17
C PHE A 15 -3.41 -9.31 11.06
N ASN A 16 -3.06 -9.76 12.27
CA ASN A 16 -4.05 -10.21 13.25
C ASN A 16 -4.86 -9.05 13.82
N ALA A 17 -4.22 -7.91 14.08
CA ALA A 17 -4.89 -6.72 14.62
C ALA A 17 -5.63 -5.88 13.55
N CYS A 18 -5.12 -5.89 12.32
CA CYS A 18 -5.72 -5.23 11.16
C CYS A 18 -5.75 -6.22 9.96
N PRO A 19 -6.73 -7.14 9.93
CA PRO A 19 -6.89 -8.06 8.81
C PRO A 19 -7.08 -7.30 7.51
N VAL A 20 -6.41 -7.72 6.43
CA VAL A 20 -6.40 -6.95 5.17
C VAL A 20 -7.79 -6.83 4.54
N GLU A 21 -8.66 -7.80 4.81
CA GLU A 21 -10.07 -7.78 4.39
C GLU A 21 -10.88 -6.67 5.07
N GLN A 22 -10.41 -6.16 6.20
CA GLN A 22 -11.04 -5.10 7.00
C GLN A 22 -10.25 -3.78 6.92
N ALA A 23 -8.94 -3.83 6.67
CA ALA A 23 -8.05 -2.69 6.47
C ALA A 23 -8.44 -1.84 5.24
N LEU A 24 -7.81 -0.68 5.05
CA LEU A 24 -8.01 0.17 3.86
C LEU A 24 -9.50 0.43 3.54
N SER A 25 -10.32 0.56 4.58
CA SER A 25 -11.78 0.63 4.46
C SER A 25 -12.28 1.96 3.88
N ARG A 26 -11.47 3.01 4.03
CA ARG A 26 -11.65 4.32 3.41
C ARG A 26 -10.79 4.44 2.16
N LEU A 27 -11.34 5.00 1.09
CA LEU A 27 -10.58 5.41 -0.09
C LEU A 27 -9.68 6.59 0.25
N VAL A 28 -10.22 7.57 0.96
CA VAL A 28 -9.51 8.74 1.48
C VAL A 28 -9.71 8.80 3.00
N PRO A 29 -8.84 8.18 3.83
CA PRO A 29 -8.95 8.26 5.28
C PRO A 29 -8.67 9.68 5.80
N ASP A 30 -9.37 10.07 6.86
CA ASP A 30 -9.20 11.33 7.59
C ASP A 30 -8.48 11.14 8.95
N GLN A 31 -8.18 9.89 9.31
CA GLN A 31 -7.47 9.51 10.52
C GLN A 31 -6.43 8.43 10.22
N GLY A 32 -5.32 8.47 10.95
CA GLY A 32 -4.28 7.44 10.92
C GLY A 32 -4.56 6.29 11.89
N ALA A 33 -3.50 5.55 12.22
CA ALA A 33 -3.60 4.35 13.02
C ALA A 33 -3.98 4.66 14.48
N THR A 34 -4.63 3.70 15.14
CA THR A 34 -4.71 3.73 16.61
C THR A 34 -3.31 3.60 17.21
N PRO A 35 -3.06 4.09 18.44
CA PRO A 35 -1.76 3.94 19.09
C PRO A 35 -1.29 2.49 19.23
N GLU A 36 -2.22 1.53 19.29
CA GLU A 36 -1.91 0.10 19.31
C GLU A 36 -1.41 -0.38 17.96
N LEU A 37 -2.17 -0.14 16.88
CA LEU A 37 -1.77 -0.54 15.52
C LEU A 37 -0.45 0.11 15.12
N HIS A 38 -0.26 1.39 15.47
CA HIS A 38 0.99 2.10 15.23
C HIS A 38 2.18 1.34 15.85
N ARG A 39 2.12 0.98 17.14
CA ARG A 39 3.20 0.22 17.81
C ARG A 39 3.44 -1.16 17.20
N LEU A 40 2.38 -1.83 16.74
CA LEU A 40 2.50 -3.13 16.08
C LEU A 40 3.27 -3.00 14.76
N VAL A 41 2.98 -1.96 13.96
CA VAL A 41 3.74 -1.68 12.75
C VAL A 41 5.18 -1.30 13.08
N GLU A 42 5.43 -0.43 14.07
CA GLU A 42 6.79 -0.11 14.52
C GLU A 42 7.59 -1.37 14.87
N THR A 43 6.95 -2.34 15.53
CA THR A 43 7.59 -3.62 15.90
C THR A 43 7.86 -4.50 14.67
N ALA A 44 6.91 -4.59 13.75
CA ALA A 44 7.03 -5.39 12.53
C ALA A 44 8.14 -4.87 11.61
N ILE A 45 8.26 -3.54 11.44
CA ILE A 45 9.27 -2.94 10.55
C ILE A 45 10.71 -3.06 11.09
N GLN A 46 10.89 -3.43 12.37
CA GLN A 46 12.21 -3.73 12.95
C GLN A 46 12.60 -5.20 12.79
N GLN A 47 11.68 -6.07 12.35
CA GLN A 47 12.01 -7.47 12.08
C GLN A 47 13.01 -7.56 10.92
N PRO A 48 14.08 -8.38 11.00
CA PRO A 48 15.11 -8.45 9.96
C PRO A 48 14.58 -8.70 8.54
N GLU A 49 13.50 -9.47 8.44
CA GLU A 49 12.83 -9.84 7.20
C GLU A 49 12.18 -8.63 6.50
N ILE A 50 11.82 -7.58 7.26
CA ILE A 50 11.12 -6.38 6.77
C ILE A 50 12.01 -5.14 6.80
N ALA A 51 12.89 -4.99 7.80
CA ALA A 51 13.68 -3.78 8.06
C ALA A 51 14.56 -3.35 6.87
N SER A 52 15.02 -4.32 6.08
CA SER A 52 15.83 -4.09 4.87
C SER A 52 15.01 -3.91 3.59
N ARG A 53 13.67 -3.84 3.69
CA ARG A 53 12.74 -3.83 2.55
C ARG A 53 11.81 -2.63 2.62
N PRO A 54 12.28 -1.41 2.25
CA PRO A 54 11.47 -0.20 2.28
C PRO A 54 10.08 -0.31 1.61
N PRO A 55 9.89 -1.01 0.47
CA PRO A 55 8.56 -1.19 -0.10
C PRO A 55 7.56 -1.88 0.84
N LEU A 56 8.01 -2.84 1.66
CA LEU A 56 7.14 -3.51 2.65
C LEU A 56 6.82 -2.58 3.83
N ILE A 57 7.79 -1.75 4.23
CA ILE A 57 7.60 -0.76 5.29
C ILE A 57 6.55 0.28 4.87
N ALA A 58 6.66 0.83 3.66
CA ALA A 58 5.67 1.78 3.12
C ALA A 58 4.27 1.15 3.08
N ALA A 59 4.17 -0.09 2.61
CA ALA A 59 2.91 -0.80 2.53
C ALA A 59 2.26 -1.04 3.90
N LEU A 60 3.03 -1.41 4.92
CA LEU A 60 2.50 -1.62 6.28
C LEU A 60 1.97 -0.33 6.90
N TRP A 61 2.62 0.81 6.64
CA TRP A 61 2.08 2.10 7.07
C TRP A 61 0.80 2.47 6.33
N LEU A 62 0.72 2.22 5.02
CA LEU A 62 -0.53 2.42 4.25
C LEU A 62 -1.67 1.56 4.76
N LEU A 63 -1.39 0.31 5.14
CA LEU A 63 -2.40 -0.64 5.63
C LEU A 63 -3.16 -0.09 6.85
N VAL A 64 -2.49 0.72 7.67
CA VAL A 64 -3.02 1.30 8.90
C VAL A 64 -3.29 2.82 8.77
N ASP A 65 -3.39 3.33 7.55
CA ASP A 65 -3.73 4.72 7.23
C ASP A 65 -2.71 5.78 7.71
N GLU A 66 -1.48 5.38 8.04
CA GLU A 66 -0.38 6.29 8.37
C GLU A 66 0.28 6.83 7.09
N LEU A 67 -0.44 7.73 6.40
CA LEU A 67 -0.05 8.22 5.07
C LEU A 67 1.30 8.95 5.09
N ASP A 68 1.55 9.82 6.08
CA ASP A 68 2.82 10.55 6.22
C ASP A 68 4.02 9.60 6.34
N LYS A 69 3.88 8.53 7.12
CA LYS A 69 4.96 7.54 7.31
C LYS A 69 5.20 6.76 6.03
N SER A 70 4.14 6.35 5.34
CA SER A 70 4.27 5.73 4.02
C SER A 70 4.92 6.68 3.01
N HIS A 71 4.52 7.94 3.01
CA HIS A 71 5.05 8.96 2.11
C HIS A 71 6.56 9.10 2.28
N VAL A 72 7.05 9.28 3.51
CA VAL A 72 8.49 9.40 3.81
C VAL A 72 9.28 8.20 3.27
N ILE A 73 8.76 6.98 3.43
CA ILE A 73 9.43 5.77 2.96
C ILE A 73 9.37 5.64 1.44
N SER A 74 8.18 5.78 0.84
CA SER A 74 7.97 5.62 -0.60
C SER A 74 8.69 6.67 -1.43
N GLN A 75 8.79 7.92 -0.94
CA GLN A 75 9.57 8.98 -1.58
C GLN A 75 11.08 8.64 -1.67
N GLY A 76 11.60 7.86 -0.73
CA GLY A 76 13.01 7.45 -0.71
C GLY A 76 13.35 6.27 -1.64
N ILE A 77 12.36 5.67 -2.31
CA ILE A 77 12.55 4.50 -3.19
C ILE A 77 12.55 5.00 -4.64
N ASP A 78 13.75 5.14 -5.23
CA ASP A 78 13.95 5.72 -6.57
C ASP A 78 13.77 4.68 -7.70
N ASP A 79 12.61 4.03 -7.74
CA ASP A 79 12.22 3.11 -8.81
C ASP A 79 10.70 3.09 -9.08
N SER A 80 10.28 2.22 -9.99
CA SER A 80 8.86 2.05 -10.34
C SER A 80 8.01 1.54 -9.18
N THR A 81 8.56 0.75 -8.27
CA THR A 81 7.85 0.19 -7.11
C THR A 81 7.64 1.26 -6.05
N GLY A 82 8.67 2.07 -5.78
CA GLY A 82 8.58 3.27 -4.95
C GLY A 82 7.52 4.24 -5.46
N SER A 83 7.56 4.54 -6.76
CA SER A 83 6.56 5.36 -7.43
C SER A 83 5.15 4.78 -7.31
N TYR A 84 5.00 3.46 -7.28
CA TYR A 84 3.68 2.82 -7.16
C TYR A 84 3.11 3.01 -5.76
N TRP A 85 3.88 2.71 -4.70
CA TRP A 85 3.45 2.99 -3.33
C TRP A 85 3.15 4.47 -3.11
N HIS A 86 3.95 5.35 -3.71
CA HIS A 86 3.75 6.80 -3.64
C HIS A 86 2.45 7.24 -4.32
N GLY A 87 2.13 6.69 -5.50
CA GLY A 87 0.88 6.94 -6.20
C GLY A 87 -0.34 6.47 -5.41
N ILE A 88 -0.28 5.28 -4.81
CA ILE A 88 -1.34 4.77 -3.93
C ILE A 88 -1.52 5.71 -2.73
N MET A 89 -0.43 6.13 -2.10
CA MET A 89 -0.44 7.05 -0.96
C MET A 89 -1.14 8.36 -1.30
N HIS A 90 -0.76 9.04 -2.39
CA HIS A 90 -1.40 10.29 -2.80
C HIS A 90 -2.88 10.14 -3.17
N ARG A 91 -3.26 9.00 -3.78
CA ARG A 91 -4.69 8.73 -4.01
C ARG A 91 -5.45 8.62 -2.69
N ARG A 92 -4.83 8.02 -1.67
CA ARG A 92 -5.40 7.91 -0.31
C ARG A 92 -5.43 9.24 0.44
N GLU A 93 -4.53 10.17 0.20
CA GLU A 93 -4.61 11.50 0.85
C GLU A 93 -5.58 12.45 0.13
N GLY A 94 -6.07 12.07 -1.05
CA GLY A 94 -6.96 12.88 -1.88
C GLY A 94 -6.23 13.85 -2.83
N ASP A 95 -4.90 13.74 -2.98
CA ASP A 95 -4.13 14.47 -3.99
C ASP A 95 -4.06 13.69 -5.30
N PHE A 96 -5.18 13.67 -6.02
CA PHE A 96 -5.35 12.90 -7.25
C PHE A 96 -4.40 13.34 -8.38
N SER A 97 -4.10 14.64 -8.47
CA SER A 97 -3.15 15.17 -9.44
C SER A 97 -1.74 14.63 -9.20
N ASN A 98 -1.28 14.58 -7.94
CA ASN A 98 0.00 13.97 -7.62
C ASN A 98 -0.03 12.45 -7.74
N ALA A 99 -1.15 11.80 -7.42
CA ALA A 99 -1.30 10.36 -7.69
C ALA A 99 -1.03 10.06 -9.17
N HIS A 100 -1.66 10.78 -10.11
CA HIS A 100 -1.38 10.61 -11.54
C HIS A 100 0.08 10.90 -11.90
N HIS A 101 0.73 11.88 -11.25
CA HIS A 101 2.15 12.16 -11.47
C HIS A 101 3.02 10.95 -11.16
N TRP A 102 2.78 10.30 -10.03
CA TRP A 102 3.53 9.12 -9.62
C TRP A 102 3.20 7.90 -10.45
N PHE A 103 1.93 7.66 -10.79
CA PHE A 103 1.55 6.56 -11.66
C PHE A 103 2.12 6.65 -13.08
N ARG A 104 2.35 7.87 -13.61
CA ARG A 104 3.14 8.06 -14.84
C ARG A 104 4.58 7.54 -14.74
N LYS A 105 5.19 7.60 -13.55
CA LYS A 105 6.54 7.07 -13.30
C LYS A 105 6.56 5.56 -13.07
N VAL A 106 5.44 4.97 -12.65
CA VAL A 106 5.31 3.52 -12.46
C VAL A 106 5.46 2.76 -13.78
N GLY A 107 4.84 3.27 -14.85
CA GLY A 107 4.84 2.61 -16.15
C GLY A 107 4.16 1.22 -16.09
N SER A 108 4.77 0.21 -16.72
CA SER A 108 4.22 -1.15 -16.80
C SER A 108 4.72 -2.06 -15.68
N HIS A 109 4.39 -1.73 -14.43
CA HIS A 109 4.86 -2.50 -13.28
C HIS A 109 4.25 -3.93 -13.26
N PRO A 110 5.04 -5.01 -13.03
CA PRO A 110 4.54 -6.39 -13.07
C PRO A 110 3.37 -6.68 -12.12
N ALA A 111 3.34 -6.01 -10.96
CA ALA A 111 2.21 -6.12 -10.04
C ALA A 111 0.90 -5.57 -10.63
N MET A 112 0.92 -4.51 -11.44
CA MET A 112 -0.29 -3.98 -12.09
C MET A 112 -0.90 -5.00 -13.06
N GLN A 113 -0.04 -5.75 -13.76
CA GLN A 113 -0.46 -6.77 -14.74
C GLN A 113 -1.19 -7.97 -14.11
N GLN A 114 -1.13 -8.12 -12.78
CA GLN A 114 -1.85 -9.17 -12.06
C GLN A 114 -3.28 -8.75 -11.67
N ILE A 115 -3.68 -7.51 -11.96
CA ILE A 115 -5.03 -7.00 -11.76
C ILE A 115 -5.71 -6.93 -13.14
N GLU A 116 -6.74 -7.75 -13.35
CA GLU A 116 -7.45 -7.80 -14.63
C GLU A 116 -8.14 -6.46 -14.93
N GLY A 117 -7.93 -5.93 -16.14
CA GLY A 117 -8.56 -4.69 -16.60
C GLY A 117 -8.10 -3.42 -15.85
N TYR A 118 -7.01 -3.49 -15.10
CA TYR A 118 -6.58 -2.39 -14.23
C TYR A 118 -5.90 -1.25 -14.99
N ASP A 119 -6.45 -0.05 -14.80
CA ASP A 119 -5.86 1.22 -15.18
C ASP A 119 -5.80 2.11 -13.93
N ALA A 120 -4.59 2.47 -13.51
CA ALA A 120 -4.39 3.29 -12.32
C ALA A 120 -4.94 4.71 -12.49
N HIS A 121 -4.89 5.28 -13.70
CA HIS A 121 -5.41 6.61 -13.97
C HIS A 121 -6.94 6.60 -13.91
N GLN A 122 -7.59 5.62 -14.55
CA GLN A 122 -9.04 5.47 -14.44
C GLN A 122 -9.45 5.23 -12.98
N PHE A 123 -8.68 4.44 -12.22
CA PHE A 123 -9.01 4.21 -10.81
C PHE A 123 -8.91 5.48 -9.96
N ILE A 124 -7.94 6.36 -10.23
CA ILE A 124 -7.85 7.68 -9.58
C ILE A 124 -9.09 8.52 -9.91
N ASP A 125 -9.45 8.60 -11.19
CA ASP A 125 -10.61 9.38 -11.65
C ASP A 125 -11.91 8.86 -11.03
N ASP A 126 -12.08 7.54 -10.93
CA ASP A 126 -13.26 6.91 -10.34
C ASP A 126 -13.37 7.19 -8.83
N VAL A 127 -12.24 7.19 -8.11
CA VAL A 127 -12.21 7.54 -6.68
C VAL A 127 -12.54 9.03 -6.47
N GLU A 128 -11.96 9.93 -7.27
CA GLU A 128 -12.26 11.36 -7.22
C GLU A 128 -13.73 11.63 -7.52
N ALA A 129 -14.27 11.04 -8.58
CA ALA A 129 -15.64 11.25 -9.02
C ALA A 129 -16.68 10.66 -8.06
N ALA A 130 -16.38 9.53 -7.41
CA ALA A 130 -17.31 8.89 -6.47
C ALA A 130 -17.60 9.78 -5.25
N GLY A 131 -16.59 10.50 -4.74
CA GLY A 131 -16.72 11.35 -3.55
C GLY A 131 -17.13 10.62 -2.26
N ALA A 132 -17.17 9.29 -2.29
CA ALA A 132 -17.60 8.41 -1.20
C ALA A 132 -17.01 7.00 -1.39
N ASP A 133 -16.93 6.23 -0.29
CA ASP A 133 -16.48 4.85 -0.35
C ASP A 133 -17.54 3.94 -0.96
N THR A 134 -17.23 3.34 -2.11
CA THR A 134 -18.04 2.27 -2.68
C THR A 134 -17.36 0.93 -2.43
N GLU A 135 -18.17 -0.13 -2.25
CA GLU A 135 -17.64 -1.49 -2.04
C GLU A 135 -16.68 -1.91 -3.16
N ALA A 136 -17.01 -1.58 -4.41
CA ALA A 136 -16.19 -1.93 -5.58
C ALA A 136 -14.82 -1.24 -5.57
N LEU A 137 -14.77 0.07 -5.31
CA LEU A 137 -13.51 0.83 -5.28
C LEU A 137 -12.66 0.43 -4.07
N VAL A 138 -13.27 0.22 -2.91
CA VAL A 138 -12.57 -0.26 -1.70
C VAL A 138 -12.00 -1.67 -1.92
N ALA A 139 -12.75 -2.56 -2.57
CA ALA A 139 -12.27 -3.89 -2.93
C ALA A 139 -11.09 -3.83 -3.91
N LEU A 140 -11.16 -2.96 -4.93
CA LEU A 140 -10.06 -2.77 -5.89
C LEU A 140 -8.80 -2.21 -5.19
N GLN A 141 -8.95 -1.22 -4.31
CA GLN A 141 -7.88 -0.67 -3.49
C GLN A 141 -7.17 -1.73 -2.65
N ARG A 142 -7.94 -2.54 -1.92
CA ARG A 142 -7.38 -3.65 -1.13
C ARG A 142 -6.65 -4.63 -2.03
N ARG A 143 -7.25 -4.98 -3.16
CA ARG A 143 -6.66 -5.94 -4.11
C ARG A 143 -5.34 -5.43 -4.69
N GLU A 144 -5.28 -4.16 -5.05
CA GLU A 144 -4.09 -3.47 -5.53
C GLU A 144 -2.96 -3.50 -4.48
N TRP A 145 -3.27 -3.09 -3.24
CA TRP A 145 -2.32 -3.16 -2.13
C TRP A 145 -1.82 -4.59 -1.90
N GLN A 146 -2.72 -5.58 -1.85
CA GLN A 146 -2.39 -6.99 -1.62
C GLN A 146 -1.44 -7.54 -2.69
N ILE A 147 -1.70 -7.22 -3.96
CA ILE A 147 -0.87 -7.68 -5.08
C ILE A 147 0.51 -7.05 -5.04
N LEU A 148 0.59 -5.73 -4.82
CA LEU A 148 1.88 -5.04 -4.77
C LEU A 148 2.70 -5.49 -3.54
N PHE A 149 2.07 -5.66 -2.39
CA PHE A 149 2.71 -6.18 -1.19
C PHE A 149 3.24 -7.60 -1.40
N ALA A 150 2.42 -8.50 -1.96
CA ALA A 150 2.83 -9.86 -2.27
C ALA A 150 3.99 -9.89 -3.28
N TRP A 151 3.93 -9.08 -4.33
CA TRP A 151 5.02 -8.97 -5.32
C TRP A 151 6.33 -8.50 -4.67
N CYS A 152 6.27 -7.45 -3.84
CA CYS A 152 7.43 -6.95 -3.09
C CYS A 152 8.00 -8.01 -2.14
N SER A 153 7.14 -8.81 -1.50
CA SER A 153 7.58 -9.82 -0.53
C SER A 153 8.41 -10.95 -1.17
N GLN A 154 8.16 -11.23 -2.46
CA GLN A 154 8.80 -12.30 -3.23
C GLN A 154 10.10 -11.86 -3.90
N GLN A 155 10.36 -10.55 -4.00
CA GLN A 155 11.62 -10.07 -4.55
C GLN A 155 12.76 -10.46 -3.59
N ALA A 156 13.88 -10.91 -4.16
CA ALA A 156 15.08 -11.15 -3.38
C ALA A 156 15.57 -9.84 -2.77
N VAL A 157 16.14 -9.91 -1.56
CA VAL A 157 17.00 -8.82 -1.08
C VAL A 157 18.23 -8.87 -1.99
N GLY A 158 18.38 -7.86 -2.85
CA GLY A 158 19.55 -7.70 -3.70
C GLY A 158 20.81 -7.50 -2.88
#